data_AF-A0A1F5L9V2-F1
#
_entry.id   AF-A0A1F5L9V2-F1
#
_cell.length_a   1.000
_cell.length_b   1.000
_cell.length_c   1.000
_cell.angle_alpha   90.00
_cell.angle_beta   90.00
_cell.angle_gamma   90.00
#
_symmetry.space_group_name_H-M   'P 1'
#
loop_
_entity.id
_entity.type
_entity.pdbx_description
1 polymer ?
#
loop_
_entity_poly.entity_id
_entity_poly.type
_entity_poly.pdbx_seq_one_letter_code
_entity_poly.pdbx_strand_id
1 'polypeptide(L)'
;MGIQHRDQTQDAFLSTINPLIQEFGPLQVLDDLIHLRAADSVQYPILAYPRSVSDAAPFDYYTGQDLDDMINHTVTSLIDDGFNPG
;
A
#
# COMPACT_ATOMS: atom_id res chain seq x y z
N MET A 1 -10.86 -3.07 -36.78
CA MET A 1 -11.27 -3.24 -35.36
C MET A 1 -10.27 -4.20 -34.72
N GLY A 2 -9.52 -3.91 -33.67
CA GLY A 2 -9.29 -2.71 -32.89
C GLY A 2 -7.84 -2.78 -32.37
N ILE A 3 -7.17 -1.64 -32.36
CA ILE A 3 -5.80 -1.44 -31.89
C ILE A 3 -5.80 -1.59 -30.36
N GLN A 4 -5.14 -2.63 -29.85
CA GLN A 4 -4.88 -2.79 -28.42
C GLN A 4 -3.82 -1.77 -28.03
N HIS A 5 -4.27 -0.62 -27.53
CA HIS A 5 -3.44 0.33 -26.81
C HIS A 5 -3.05 -0.31 -25.47
N ARG A 6 -2.02 -1.15 -25.50
CA ARG A 6 -1.29 -1.51 -24.29
C ARG A 6 -0.56 -0.24 -23.86
N ASP A 7 -0.88 0.19 -22.66
CA ASP A 7 -0.59 1.48 -22.09
C ASP A 7 0.94 1.70 -21.94
N GLN A 8 1.57 2.30 -22.95
CA GLN A 8 3.01 2.64 -22.96
C GLN A 8 3.41 3.58 -21.81
N THR A 9 2.43 4.15 -21.11
CA THR A 9 2.63 4.98 -19.93
C THR A 9 3.00 4.17 -18.67
N GLN A 10 2.76 2.85 -18.62
CA GLN A 10 3.23 2.02 -17.49
C GLN A 10 4.72 1.66 -17.63
N ASP A 11 5.17 1.36 -18.84
CA ASP A 11 6.57 0.96 -19.12
C ASP A 11 7.57 2.12 -18.94
N ALA A 12 7.14 3.36 -19.19
CA ALA A 12 7.99 4.53 -18.98
C ALA A 12 8.22 4.85 -17.48
N PHE A 13 7.22 4.64 -16.61
CA PHE A 13 7.36 4.82 -15.16
C PHE A 13 8.18 3.71 -14.50
N LEU A 14 8.18 2.50 -15.07
CA LEU A 14 9.01 1.39 -14.61
C LEU A 14 10.49 1.56 -14.97
N SER A 15 10.82 2.34 -16.01
CA SER A 15 12.21 2.50 -16.47
C SER A 15 13.13 3.28 -15.51
N THR A 16 12.57 3.96 -14.51
CA THR A 16 13.31 4.47 -13.35
C THR A 16 13.13 3.50 -12.19
N ILE A 17 13.64 2.29 -12.37
CA ILE A 17 13.40 1.15 -11.47
C ILE A 17 13.84 1.53 -10.05
N ASN A 18 12.86 1.76 -9.18
CA ASN A 18 13.06 1.83 -7.75
C ASN A 18 13.67 0.47 -7.34
N PRO A 19 14.86 0.43 -6.69
CA PRO A 19 15.56 -0.83 -6.36
C PRO A 19 14.67 -1.83 -5.61
N LEU A 20 13.62 -1.33 -4.96
CA LEU A 20 12.67 -2.09 -4.18
C LEU A 20 11.65 -2.85 -5.03
N ILE A 21 11.30 -2.37 -6.24
CA ILE A 21 10.46 -3.14 -7.19
C ILE A 21 11.26 -4.32 -7.75
N GLN A 22 12.58 -4.20 -7.84
CA GLN A 22 13.46 -5.27 -8.30
C GLN A 22 13.60 -6.39 -7.26
N GLU A 23 13.50 -6.08 -5.97
CA GLU A 23 13.64 -7.05 -4.86
C GLU A 23 12.31 -7.74 -4.53
N PHE A 24 11.20 -7.00 -4.49
CA PHE A 24 9.90 -7.50 -4.02
C PHE A 24 8.90 -7.81 -5.15
N GLY A 25 9.28 -7.54 -6.41
CA GLY A 25 8.44 -7.78 -7.57
C GLY A 25 7.45 -6.63 -7.85
N PRO A 26 6.59 -6.78 -8.87
CA PRO A 26 5.57 -5.79 -9.19
C PRO A 26 4.59 -5.67 -8.02
N LEU A 27 4.47 -4.47 -7.45
CA LEU A 27 3.47 -4.11 -6.43
C LEU A 27 2.07 -4.19 -7.07
N GLN A 28 1.45 -5.37 -7.05
CA GLN A 28 0.15 -5.59 -7.68
C GLN A 28 -0.99 -5.31 -6.71
N VAL A 29 -0.72 -5.41 -5.40
CA VAL A 29 -1.69 -5.22 -4.33
C VAL A 29 -1.23 -4.10 -3.40
N LEU A 30 -2.20 -3.38 -2.82
CA LEU A 30 -1.93 -2.35 -1.82
C LEU A 30 -1.13 -2.91 -0.63
N ASP A 31 -1.37 -4.17 -0.28
CA ASP A 31 -0.65 -4.88 0.78
C ASP A 31 0.86 -4.97 0.51
N ASP A 32 1.26 -5.27 -0.74
CA ASP A 32 2.66 -5.30 -1.15
C ASP A 32 3.33 -3.94 -0.93
N LEU A 33 2.62 -2.84 -1.23
CA LEU A 33 3.14 -1.49 -1.03
C LEU A 33 3.31 -1.19 0.46
N ILE A 34 2.35 -1.59 1.29
CA ILE A 34 2.40 -1.39 2.75
C ILE A 34 3.59 -2.17 3.33
N HIS A 35 3.72 -3.45 2.99
CA HIS A 35 4.82 -4.29 3.46
C HIS A 35 6.17 -3.74 2.99
N LEU A 36 6.24 -3.26 1.74
CA LEU A 36 7.44 -2.62 1.21
C LEU A 36 7.82 -1.36 1.99
N ARG A 37 6.84 -0.51 2.34
CA ARG A 37 7.08 0.73 3.09
C ARG A 37 7.35 0.45 4.56
N ALA A 38 6.81 -0.62 5.14
CA ALA A 38 7.12 -1.05 6.50
C ALA A 38 8.60 -1.43 6.65
N ALA A 39 9.23 -1.97 5.60
CA ALA A 39 10.65 -2.32 5.59
C ALA A 39 11.60 -1.10 5.49
N ASP A 40 11.09 0.13 5.29
CA ASP A 40 11.95 1.31 5.18
C ASP A 40 12.69 1.59 6.50
N SER A 41 14.02 1.77 6.41
CA SER A 41 14.87 2.12 7.57
C SER A 41 14.48 3.44 8.25
N VAL A 42 13.87 4.36 7.49
CA VAL A 42 13.28 5.60 8.00
C VAL A 42 11.84 5.64 7.56
N GLN A 43 10.93 5.62 8.52
CA GLN A 43 9.49 5.61 8.26
C GLN A 43 8.99 7.02 7.90
N TYR A 44 8.24 7.11 6.79
CA TYR A 44 7.49 8.31 6.40
C TYR A 44 6.00 7.99 6.26
N PRO A 45 5.10 8.94 6.57
CA PRO A 45 3.68 8.75 6.34
C PRO A 45 3.35 8.52 4.87
N ILE A 46 2.58 7.48 4.59
CA ILE A 46 2.11 7.13 3.24
C ILE A 46 0.58 7.25 3.10
N LEU A 47 -0.13 7.30 4.22
CA LEU A 47 -1.57 7.53 4.26
C LEU A 47 -1.89 8.68 5.20
N ALA A 48 -2.68 9.64 4.70
CA ALA A 48 -3.28 10.69 5.51
C ALA A 48 -4.80 10.48 5.51
N TYR A 49 -5.38 10.18 6.66
CA TYR A 49 -6.82 9.98 6.82
C TYR A 49 -7.44 11.18 7.55
N PRO A 50 -8.47 11.82 6.99
CA PRO A 50 -9.08 12.98 7.64
C PRO A 50 -9.81 12.55 8.92
N ARG A 51 -9.61 13.29 10.02
CA ARG A 51 -10.31 13.03 11.28
C ARG A 51 -11.79 13.34 11.24
N SER A 52 -12.22 14.19 10.30
CA SER A 52 -13.63 14.53 10.11
C SER A 52 -13.93 14.83 8.64
N VAL A 53 -15.18 14.54 8.25
CA VAL A 53 -15.67 14.70 6.87
C VAL A 53 -16.06 16.16 6.56
N SER A 54 -16.23 16.98 7.59
CA SER A 54 -16.98 18.25 7.50
C SER A 54 -16.11 19.51 7.43
N ASP A 55 -14.79 19.42 7.53
CA ASP A 55 -13.95 20.61 7.51
C ASP A 55 -12.57 20.32 6.91
N ALA A 56 -11.79 21.37 6.62
CA ALA A 56 -10.35 21.32 6.34
C ALA A 56 -9.59 20.88 7.60
N ALA A 57 -9.91 19.67 8.08
CA ALA A 57 -9.63 19.15 9.39
C ALA A 57 -8.24 18.52 9.48
N PRO A 58 -7.70 18.38 10.71
CA PRO A 58 -6.47 17.64 10.95
C PRO A 58 -6.54 16.22 10.39
N PHE A 59 -5.43 15.78 9.79
CA PHE A 59 -5.24 14.42 9.29
C PHE A 59 -4.52 13.57 10.34
N ASP A 60 -4.90 12.30 10.42
CA ASP A 60 -4.06 11.26 10.99
C ASP A 60 -3.15 10.73 9.90
N TYR A 61 -1.87 10.60 10.24
CA TYR A 61 -0.82 10.18 9.33
C TYR A 61 -0.34 8.81 9.74
N TYR A 62 -0.28 7.88 8.78
CA TYR A 62 0.13 6.50 9.01
C TYR A 62 1.32 6.17 8.12
N THR A 63 2.36 5.63 8.74
CA THR A 63 3.56 5.11 8.08
C THR A 63 3.30 3.71 7.51
N GLY A 64 4.25 3.16 6.76
CA GLY A 64 4.16 1.78 6.29
C GLY A 64 4.08 0.79 7.46
N GLN A 65 4.89 1.00 8.50
CA GLN A 65 4.89 0.17 9.70
C GLN A 65 3.55 0.22 10.44
N ASP A 66 2.98 1.42 10.64
CA ASP A 66 1.69 1.58 11.33
C ASP A 66 0.57 0.80 10.61
N LEU A 67 0.59 0.82 9.28
CA LEU A 67 -0.41 0.13 8.47
C LEU A 67 -0.20 -1.39 8.47
N ASP A 68 1.04 -1.87 8.38
CA ASP A 68 1.37 -3.30 8.45
C ASP A 68 0.94 -3.89 9.79
N ASP A 69 1.25 -3.21 10.90
CA ASP A 69 0.84 -3.62 12.24
C ASP A 69 -0.70 -3.64 12.40
N MET A 70 -1.37 -2.60 11.89
CA MET A 70 -2.83 -2.51 11.94
C MET A 70 -3.50 -3.63 11.14
N ILE A 71 -2.97 -3.96 9.96
CA ILE A 71 -3.47 -5.05 9.11
C ILE A 71 -3.25 -6.39 9.81
N ASN A 72 -2.02 -6.67 10.26
CA ASN A 72 -1.69 -7.92 10.94
C ASN A 72 -2.57 -8.16 12.17
N HIS A 73 -2.76 -7.13 12.99
CA HIS A 73 -3.63 -7.22 14.17
C HIS A 73 -5.10 -7.48 13.79
N THR A 74 -5.59 -6.79 12.76
CA THR A 74 -6.98 -6.94 12.29
C THR A 74 -7.22 -8.32 11.70
N VAL A 75 -6.30 -8.83 10.86
CA VAL A 75 -6.38 -10.18 10.28
C VAL A 75 -6.35 -11.23 11.38
N THR A 76 -5.45 -11.11 12.35
CA THR A 76 -5.41 -12.04 13.51
C THR A 76 -6.75 -12.04 14.26
N SER A 77 -7.31 -10.87 14.54
CA SER A 77 -8.61 -10.74 15.22
C SER A 77 -9.75 -11.38 14.41
N LEU A 78 -9.76 -11.19 13.09
CA LEU A 78 -10.77 -11.78 12.21
C LEU A 78 -10.66 -13.31 12.14
N ILE A 79 -9.43 -13.85 12.12
CA ILE A 79 -9.20 -15.29 12.18
C ILE A 79 -9.70 -15.86 13.51
N ASP A 80 -9.43 -15.17 14.63
CA ASP A 80 -9.93 -15.54 15.96
C ASP A 80 -11.48 -15.53 16.02
N ASP A 81 -12.12 -14.60 15.30
CA ASP A 81 -13.57 -14.52 15.13
C ASP A 81 -14.15 -15.59 14.16
N GLY A 82 -13.30 -16.43 13.57
CA GLY A 82 -13.68 -17.55 12.70
C GLY A 82 -13.78 -17.20 11.22
N PHE A 83 -13.29 -16.04 10.79
CA PHE A 83 -13.16 -15.71 9.37
C PHE A 83 -11.93 -16.41 8.80
N ASN A 84 -12.15 -17.38 7.91
CA ASN A 84 -11.06 -17.98 7.16
C ASN A 84 -10.83 -17.23 5.84
N PRO A 85 -9.56 -16.98 5.46
CA PRO A 85 -9.24 -16.52 4.11
C PRO A 85 -9.73 -17.60 3.12
N GLY A 86 -10.52 -17.16 2.12
CA GLY A 86 -11.17 -18.03 1.14
C GLY A 86 -10.23 -18.64 0.11
#